data_AF-A0A2E5X0U8-F1
#
_entry.id   AF-A0A2E5X0U8-F1
#
_cell.length_a   1.000
_cell.length_b   1.000
_cell.length_c   1.000
_cell.angle_alpha   90.00
_cell.angle_beta   90.00
_cell.angle_gamma   90.00
#
_symmetry.space_group_name_H-M   'P 1'
#
loop_
_entity.id
_entity.type
_entity.pdbx_description
1 polymer ?
#
loop_
_entity_poly.entity_id
_entity_poly.type
_entity_poly.pdbx_seq_one_letter_code
_entity_poly.pdbx_strand_id
1 'polypeptide(L)' 'MKNKNPLYVVKGKDVEPATGIVDLIVKKLNLQPALEFFEYLFNLLLSMVDSYPKLKAVMDFMDMVVARVKLFKNFSFA' A
#
# COMPACT_ATOMS: atom_id res chain seq x y z
N MET A 1 -21.72 12.99 -8.27
CA MET A 1 -21.93 13.39 -6.85
C MET A 1 -20.66 14.10 -6.37
N LYS A 2 -20.72 15.39 -6.02
CA LYS A 2 -19.55 16.13 -5.47
C LYS A 2 -19.26 15.61 -4.06
N ASN A 3 -18.07 15.06 -3.84
CA ASN A 3 -17.60 14.59 -2.54
C ASN A 3 -17.58 15.79 -1.57
N LYS A 4 -18.43 15.77 -0.54
CA LYS A 4 -18.79 16.96 0.25
C LYS A 4 -17.78 17.36 1.33
N ASN A 5 -16.67 16.64 1.50
CA ASN A 5 -15.62 17.05 2.43
C ASN A 5 -14.26 16.44 2.04
N PRO A 6 -13.50 17.07 1.12
CA PRO A 6 -12.14 16.64 0.85
C PRO A 6 -11.29 16.83 2.12
N LEU A 7 -10.61 15.77 2.54
CA LEU A 7 -9.63 15.87 3.61
C LEU A 7 -8.39 16.59 3.06
N TYR A 8 -7.59 17.26 3.86
CA TYR A 8 -6.42 17.99 3.37
C TYR A 8 -5.15 17.52 4.07
N VAL A 9 -4.05 17.45 3.33
CA VAL A 9 -2.72 17.17 3.86
C VAL A 9 -1.77 18.32 3.58
N VAL A 10 -1.02 18.71 4.61
CA VAL A 10 0.02 19.73 4.50
C VAL A 10 1.32 19.03 4.12
N LYS A 11 1.88 19.39 2.97
CA LYS A 11 3.24 19.03 2.56
C LYS A 11 4.09 20.30 2.51
N GLY A 12 4.83 20.55 3.58
CA GLY A 12 5.65 21.75 3.69
C GLY A 12 4.79 23.02 3.68
N LYS A 13 4.83 23.79 2.59
CA LYS A 13 4.04 25.02 2.41
C LYS A 13 2.74 24.82 1.62
N ASP A 14 2.57 23.65 1.00
CA ASP A 14 1.46 23.38 0.08
C ASP A 14 0.43 22.45 0.74
N VAL A 15 -0.84 22.64 0.37
CA VAL A 15 -1.97 21.87 0.88
C VAL A 15 -2.57 21.07 -0.26
N GLU A 16 -2.52 19.74 -0.15
CA GLU A 16 -3.08 18.82 -1.14
C GLU A 16 -4.45 18.28 -0.66
N PRO A 17 -5.48 18.27 -1.53
CA PRO A 17 -6.72 17.57 -1.23
C PRO A 17 -6.49 16.05 -1.25
N ALA A 18 -7.07 15.39 -0.27
CA ALA A 18 -7.13 13.95 -0.10
C ALA A 18 -8.59 13.49 -0.20
N THR A 19 -8.77 12.39 -0.92
CA THR A 19 -10.09 11.82 -1.23
C THR A 19 -10.66 10.97 -0.09
N GLY A 20 -9.82 10.57 0.88
CA GLY A 20 -10.18 9.76 2.04
C GLY A 20 -9.02 9.59 3.02
N ILE A 21 -9.25 8.90 4.14
CA ILE A 21 -8.27 8.72 5.24
C ILE A 21 -7.01 7.98 4.75
N VAL A 22 -7.16 6.99 3.87
CA VAL A 22 -6.03 6.22 3.32
C VAL A 22 -5.16 7.11 2.43
N ASP A 23 -5.76 7.83 1.47
CA ASP A 23 -5.06 8.79 0.61
C ASP A 23 -4.36 9.89 1.42
N LEU A 24 -4.99 10.34 2.51
CA LEU A 24 -4.41 11.27 3.46
C LEU A 24 -3.14 10.70 4.12
N ILE A 25 -3.18 9.46 4.61
CA ILE A 25 -2.01 8.81 5.25
C ILE A 25 -0.89 8.61 4.22
N VAL A 26 -1.22 8.14 3.02
CA VAL A 26 -0.25 7.94 1.93
C VAL A 26 0.46 9.23 1.58
N LYS A 27 -0.30 10.33 1.39
CA LYS A 27 0.27 11.65 1.09
C LYS A 27 1.06 12.23 2.27
N LYS A 28 0.56 12.09 3.50
CA LYS A 28 1.21 12.62 4.71
C LYS A 28 2.56 11.96 4.97
N LEU A 29 2.63 10.65 4.77
CA LEU A 29 3.83 9.85 5.00
C LEU A 29 4.71 9.73 3.75
N ASN A 30 4.37 10.43 2.66
CA ASN A 30 5.03 10.31 1.36
C ASN A 30 5.25 8.85 0.94
N LEU A 31 4.23 8.01 1.12
CA LEU A 31 4.29 6.58 0.78
C LEU A 31 4.12 6.33 -0.73
N GLN A 32 3.87 7.37 -1.53
CA GLN A 32 3.72 7.25 -2.98
C GLN A 32 4.89 6.50 -3.66
N PRO A 33 6.16 6.85 -3.41
CA PRO A 33 7.29 6.14 -4.02
C PRO A 33 7.41 4.70 -3.54
N ALA A 34 7.02 4.43 -2.28
CA ALA A 34 7.01 3.08 -1.74
C ALA A 34 5.93 2.22 -2.44
N LEU A 35 4.72 2.78 -2.65
CA LEU A 35 3.65 2.11 -3.37
C LEU A 35 4.04 1.80 -4.82
N GLU A 36 4.64 2.76 -5.52
CA GLU A 36 5.17 2.58 -6.89
C GLU A 36 6.24 1.48 -6.94
N PHE A 37 7.15 1.45 -5.96
CA PHE A 37 8.13 0.38 -5.84
C PHE A 37 7.47 -0.99 -5.62
N PHE A 38 6.48 -1.09 -4.73
CA PHE A 38 5.75 -2.33 -4.49
C PHE A 38 4.97 -2.79 -5.73
N GLU A 39 4.34 -1.86 -6.46
CA GLU A 39 3.65 -2.16 -7.71
C GLU A 39 4.61 -2.72 -8.76
N TYR A 40 5.78 -2.09 -8.94
CA TYR A 40 6.83 -2.62 -9.80
C TYR A 40 7.30 -4.01 -9.38
N LEU A 41 7.55 -4.21 -8.09
CA LEU A 41 7.98 -5.50 -7.54
C LEU A 41 6.93 -6.60 -7.78
N PHE A 42 5.65 -6.30 -7.55
CA PHE A 42 4.57 -7.27 -7.81
C PHE A 42 4.43 -7.58 -9.30
N ASN A 43 4.51 -6.57 -10.16
CA ASN A 43 4.48 -6.78 -11.61
C ASN A 43 5.66 -7.64 -12.08
N LEU A 44 6.86 -7.43 -11.53
CA LEU A 44 8.02 -8.28 -11.82
C LEU A 44 7.79 -9.73 -11.38
N LEU A 45 7.32 -9.94 -10.15
CA LEU A 45 7.04 -11.29 -9.63
C LEU A 45 5.98 -12.01 -10.47
N LEU A 46 4.91 -11.31 -10.84
CA LEU A 46 3.85 -11.84 -11.69
C LEU A 46 4.33 -12.10 -13.13
N SER A 47 5.25 -11.28 -13.67
CA SER A 47 5.82 -11.51 -15.01
C SER A 47 6.63 -12.80 -15.11
N MET A 48 7.15 -13.30 -13.98
CA MET A 48 7.88 -14.57 -13.89
C MET A 48 6.95 -15.78 -13.69
N VAL A 49 5.66 -15.55 -13.47
CA VAL A 49 4.66 -16.60 -13.30
C VAL A 49 4.19 -17.07 -14.68
N ASP A 50 4.76 -18.18 -15.12
CA ASP A 50 4.36 -18.90 -16.33
C ASP A 50 3.54 -20.17 -16.03
N SER A 51 3.42 -20.54 -14.75
CA SER A 51 2.89 -21.83 -14.32
C SER A 51 2.24 -21.73 -12.95
N TYR A 52 1.24 -22.59 -12.73
CA TYR A 52 0.48 -22.63 -11.48
C TYR A 52 1.34 -22.85 -10.22
N PRO A 53 2.39 -23.70 -10.21
CA PRO A 53 3.26 -23.85 -9.05
C PRO A 53 4.00 -22.56 -8.68
N LYS A 54 4.46 -21.78 -9.68
CA LYS A 54 5.11 -20.49 -9.44
C LYS A 54 4.12 -19.45 -8.91
N LEU A 55 2.89 -19.45 -9.42
CA LEU A 55 1.81 -18.61 -8.88
C LEU A 55 1.57 -18.92 -7.40
N LYS A 56 1.48 -20.21 -7.04
CA LYS A 56 1.27 -20.63 -5.66
C LYS A 56 2.40 -20.16 -4.75
N ALA A 57 3.65 -20.24 -5.19
CA ALA A 57 4.79 -19.72 -4.41
C ALA A 57 4.70 -18.19 -4.17
N VAL A 58 4.24 -17.43 -5.16
CA VAL A 58 3.98 -15.99 -5.00
C VAL A 58 2.83 -15.74 -4.01
N MET A 59 1.75 -16.52 -4.09
CA MET A 59 0.64 -16.43 -3.14
C MET A 59 1.06 -16.75 -1.70
N ASP A 60 1.84 -17.81 -1.51
CA ASP A 60 2.36 -18.20 -0.19
C ASP A 60 3.28 -17.10 0.39
N PHE A 61 4.07 -16.43 -0.47
CA PHE A 61 4.84 -15.26 -0.07
C PHE A 61 3.95 -14.09 0.35
N MET A 62 2.88 -13.80 -0.40
CA MET A 62 1.91 -12.76 -0.04
C MET A 62 1.23 -13.06 1.30
N ASP A 63 0.84 -14.30 1.54
CA ASP A 63 0.25 -14.74 2.81
C ASP A 63 1.21 -14.53 3.97
N MET A 64 2.50 -14.82 3.78
CA MET A 64 3.53 -14.54 4.79
C MET A 64 3.67 -13.03 5.09
N VAL A 65 3.66 -12.18 4.07
CA VAL A 65 3.71 -10.72 4.24
C VAL A 65 2.50 -10.23 5.02
N VAL A 66 1.30 -10.69 4.65
CA VAL A 66 0.06 -10.33 5.36
C VAL A 66 0.08 -10.82 6.81
N ALA A 67 0.59 -12.03 7.07
CA ALA A 67 0.73 -12.55 8.43
C ALA A 67 1.66 -11.67 9.28
N ARG A 68 2.79 -11.21 8.72
CA ARG A 68 3.71 -10.28 9.41
C ARG A 68 3.08 -8.92 9.66
N VAL A 69 2.31 -8.39 8.72
CA VAL A 69 1.58 -7.12 8.90
C VAL A 69 0.50 -7.27 9.99
N LYS A 70 -0.20 -8.40 10.05
CA LYS A 70 -1.16 -8.70 11.13
C LYS A 70 -0.47 -8.78 12.50
N LEU A 71 0.69 -9.44 12.59
CA LEU A 71 1.49 -9.46 13.81
C LEU A 71 1.91 -8.04 14.23
N PHE A 72 2.44 -7.25 13.30
CA PHE A 72 2.81 -5.86 13.57
C PHE A 72 1.62 -5.04 14.07
N LYS A 73 0.43 -5.20 13.48
CA LYS A 73 -0.80 -4.58 13.96
C LYS A 73 -1.09 -4.97 15.41
N ASN A 74 -0.95 -6.24 15.77
CA ASN A 74 -1.23 -6.71 17.12
C ASN A 74 -0.20 -6.22 18.15
N PHE A 75 1.07 -6.02 17.76
CA PHE A 75 2.13 -5.50 18.65
C PHE A 75 2.18 -3.97 18.73
N SER A 76 1.76 -3.25 17.68
CA SER A 76 1.84 -1.78 17.60
C SER A 76 0.71 -1.05 18.36
N PHE A 77 -0.31 -1.77 18.85
CA PHE A 77 -1.39 -1.22 19.67
C PHE A 77 -1.35 -1.71 21.14
N ALA A 78 -0.22 -2.26 21.58
CA ALA A 78 0.06 -2.61 22.98
C ALA A 78 0.87 -1.51 23.67
#